data_AF-A0AA41UZU0-F1
#
_entry.id   AF-A0AA41UZU0-F1
#
_cell.length_a   1.000
_cell.length_b   1.000
_cell.length_c   1.000
_cell.angle_alpha   90.00
_cell.angle_beta   90.00
_cell.angle_gamma   90.00
#
_symmetry.space_group_name_H-M   'P 1'
#
loop_
_entity.id
_entity.type
_entity.pdbx_description
1 polymer ?
#
loop_
_entity_poly.entity_id
_entity_poly.type
_entity_poly.pdbx_seq_one_letter_code
_entity_poly.pdbx_strand_id
1 'polypeptide(L)'
;ELLDWNHRYRVKFGFVYLICASGRSTPEILAELKMCYTNRPIVECEIAAKEQMKITELCLEKLYAAKAYVTSASISQIPISHKTKAE
;
A
#
# COMPACT_ATOMS: atom_id res chain seq x y z
N GLU A 1 -14.49 -3.86 -18.94
CA GLU A 1 -13.42 -4.85 -19.18
C GLU A 1 -12.68 -5.27 -17.91
N LEU A 2 -12.11 -4.34 -17.13
CA LEU A 2 -11.37 -4.68 -15.90
C LEU A 2 -12.15 -5.58 -14.92
N LEU A 3 -13.45 -5.30 -14.72
CA LEU A 3 -14.34 -6.12 -13.87
C LEU A 3 -14.42 -7.58 -14.33
N ASP A 4 -14.58 -7.80 -15.64
CA ASP A 4 -14.66 -9.13 -16.23
C ASP A 4 -13.34 -9.89 -16.05
N TRP A 5 -12.21 -9.22 -16.28
CA TRP A 5 -10.89 -9.82 -16.05
C TRP A 5 -10.61 -10.14 -14.58
N ASN A 6 -11.03 -9.27 -13.65
CA ASN A 6 -10.92 -9.56 -12.21
C ASN A 6 -11.75 -10.79 -11.83
N HIS A 7 -12.95 -10.94 -12.40
CA HIS A 7 -13.77 -12.12 -12.20
C HIS A 7 -13.09 -13.39 -12.74
N ARG A 8 -12.60 -13.35 -13.99
CA ARG A 8 -11.85 -14.48 -14.60
C ARG A 8 -10.63 -14.87 -13.78
N TYR A 9 -9.86 -13.88 -13.33
CA TYR A 9 -8.69 -14.09 -12.49
C TYR A 9 -9.05 -14.82 -11.20
N ARG A 10 -10.08 -14.34 -10.48
CA ARG A 10 -10.55 -14.97 -9.24
C ARG A 10 -11.00 -16.42 -9.46
N VAL A 11 -11.71 -16.68 -10.56
CA VAL A 11 -12.16 -18.04 -10.91
C VAL A 11 -10.97 -18.96 -11.21
N LYS A 12 -9.95 -18.48 -11.93
CA LYS A 12 -8.78 -19.29 -12.29
C LYS A 12 -7.84 -19.58 -11.11
N PHE A 13 -7.52 -18.56 -10.31
CA PHE A 13 -6.47 -18.64 -9.30
C PHE A 13 -6.98 -18.83 -7.87
N GLY A 14 -8.27 -18.57 -7.61
CA GLY A 14 -8.88 -18.74 -6.28
C GLY A 14 -8.69 -17.54 -5.33
N PHE A 15 -8.03 -16.47 -5.76
CA PHE A 15 -7.84 -15.23 -5.00
C PHE A 15 -8.02 -13.99 -5.89
N VAL A 16 -8.15 -12.82 -5.26
CA VAL A 16 -8.31 -11.55 -5.99
C VAL A 16 -7.00 -11.13 -6.64
N TYR A 17 -7.06 -10.51 -7.81
CA TYR A 17 -5.86 -9.93 -8.42
C TYR A 17 -5.29 -8.83 -7.52
N LEU A 18 -3.98 -8.90 -7.28
CA LEU A 18 -3.27 -7.96 -6.42
C LEU A 18 -2.06 -7.39 -7.14
N ILE A 19 -1.93 -6.07 -7.12
CA ILE A 19 -0.82 -5.32 -7.69
C ILE A 19 -0.58 -4.06 -6.87
N CYS A 20 0.68 -3.70 -6.64
CA CYS A 20 1.05 -2.37 -6.16
C CYS A 20 0.83 -1.35 -7.28
N ALA A 21 -0.35 -0.74 -7.28
CA ALA A 21 -0.80 0.18 -8.32
C ALA A 21 -0.21 1.59 -8.21
N SER A 22 0.70 1.85 -7.27
CA SER A 22 1.27 3.18 -7.07
C SER A 22 1.97 3.66 -8.33
N GLY A 23 1.54 4.82 -8.85
CA GLY A 23 2.07 5.40 -10.09
C GLY A 23 1.68 4.70 -11.39
N ARG A 24 0.76 3.72 -11.36
CA ARG A 24 0.31 3.00 -12.55
C ARG A 24 -1.06 3.46 -13.03
N SER A 25 -1.23 3.50 -14.34
CA SER A 25 -2.50 3.82 -14.99
C SER A 25 -3.39 2.58 -15.13
N THR A 26 -4.70 2.79 -15.23
CA THR A 26 -5.68 1.71 -15.46
C THR A 26 -5.37 0.83 -16.69
N PRO A 27 -5.00 1.36 -17.87
CA PRO A 27 -4.67 0.51 -19.03
C PRO A 27 -3.42 -0.36 -18.80
N GLU A 28 -2.40 0.14 -18.07
CA GLU A 28 -1.22 -0.67 -17.71
C GLU A 28 -1.60 -1.82 -16.78
N ILE A 29 -2.44 -1.54 -15.77
CA ILE A 29 -2.95 -2.56 -14.85
C ILE A 29 -3.74 -3.63 -15.60
N LEU A 30 -4.58 -3.23 -16.56
CA LEU A 30 -5.35 -4.17 -17.37
C LEU A 30 -4.44 -5.04 -18.26
N ALA A 31 -3.40 -4.46 -18.85
CA ALA A 31 -2.44 -5.19 -19.68
C ALA A 31 -1.66 -6.22 -18.85
N GLU A 32 -1.20 -5.83 -17.65
CA GLU A 32 -0.51 -6.72 -16.73
C GLU A 32 -1.41 -7.85 -16.22
N LEU A 33 -2.66 -7.54 -15.86
CA LEU A 33 -3.66 -8.55 -15.49
C LEU A 33 -3.85 -9.61 -16.58
N LYS A 34 -3.95 -9.19 -17.84
CA LYS A 34 -4.08 -10.10 -18.99
C LYS A 34 -2.82 -10.96 -19.17
N MET A 35 -1.63 -10.40 -18.95
CA MET A 35 -0.36 -11.12 -19.03
C MET A 35 -0.23 -12.15 -17.91
N CYS A 36 -0.48 -11.75 -16.66
CA CYS A 36 -0.49 -12.62 -15.48
C CYS A 36 -1.49 -13.76 -15.60
N TYR A 37 -2.62 -13.54 -16.31
CA TYR A 37 -3.60 -14.59 -16.55
C TYR A 37 -3.02 -15.81 -17.30
N THR A 38 -1.88 -15.71 -17.97
CA THR A 38 -1.21 -16.85 -18.62
C THR A 38 -0.39 -17.71 -17.66
N ASN A 39 -0.11 -17.22 -16.45
CA ASN A 39 0.75 -17.89 -15.48
C ASN A 39 0.13 -19.19 -14.93
N ARG A 40 1.02 -20.04 -14.41
CA ARG A 40 0.66 -21.20 -13.58
C ARG A 40 0.25 -20.71 -12.18
N PRO A 41 -0.73 -21.34 -11.50
CA PRO A 41 -1.20 -20.87 -10.20
C PRO A 41 -0.11 -20.70 -9.13
N ILE A 42 0.88 -21.60 -9.10
CA ILE A 42 1.99 -21.50 -8.13
C ILE A 42 2.85 -20.25 -8.36
N VAL A 43 3.15 -19.94 -9.63
CA VAL A 43 3.93 -18.75 -10.00
C VAL A 43 3.14 -17.48 -9.70
N GLU A 44 1.84 -17.50 -9.99
CA GLU A 44 0.97 -16.35 -9.72
C GLU A 44 0.80 -16.08 -8.22
N CYS A 45 0.76 -17.12 -7.40
CA CYS A 45 0.74 -16.99 -5.95
C CYS A 45 2.02 -16.30 -5.43
N GLU A 46 3.20 -16.66 -5.96
CA GLU A 46 4.46 -16.01 -5.62
C GLU A 46 4.50 -14.55 -6.06
N ILE A 47 3.96 -14.23 -7.25
CA ILE A 47 3.85 -12.86 -7.75
C ILE A 47 2.93 -12.03 -6.85
N ALA A 48 1.74 -12.55 -6.53
CA ALA A 48 0.79 -11.87 -5.66
C ALA A 48 1.38 -11.61 -4.25
N ALA A 49 2.15 -12.56 -3.70
CA ALA A 49 2.86 -12.35 -2.44
C ALA A 49 3.91 -11.22 -2.52
N LYS A 50 4.65 -11.12 -3.64
CA LYS A 50 5.59 -10.01 -3.87
C LYS A 50 4.88 -8.67 -3.99
N GLU A 51 3.75 -8.62 -4.70
CA GLU A 51 2.92 -7.41 -4.79
C GLU A 51 2.33 -7.01 -3.42
N GLN A 52 1.89 -7.97 -2.62
CA GLN A 52 1.44 -7.74 -1.25
C GLN A 52 2.55 -7.15 -0.37
N MET A 53 3.80 -7.63 -0.52
CA MET A 53 4.93 -7.07 0.21
C MET A 53 5.17 -5.61 -0.15
N LYS A 54 5.18 -5.25 -1.45
CA LYS A 54 5.31 -3.86 -1.91
C LYS A 54 4.23 -2.94 -1.34
N ILE A 55 2.98 -3.41 -1.31
CA ILE A 55 1.87 -2.65 -0.71
C ILE A 55 2.11 -2.45 0.80
N THR A 56 2.58 -3.49 1.48
CA THR A 56 2.88 -3.44 2.92
C THR A 56 3.99 -2.45 3.23
N GLU A 57 5.10 -2.48 2.48
CA GLU A 57 6.20 -1.52 2.59
C GLU A 57 5.72 -0.07 2.40
N LEU A 58 4.96 0.19 1.33
CA LEU A 58 4.39 1.52 1.06
C LEU A 58 3.45 1.99 2.17
N CYS A 59 2.66 1.09 2.75
CA CYS A 59 1.80 1.41 3.89
C CYS A 59 2.61 1.75 5.15
N LEU A 60 3.68 1.00 5.42
CA LEU A 60 4.57 1.27 6.55
C LEU A 60 5.28 2.62 6.39
N GLU A 61 5.82 2.94 5.21
CA GLU A 61 6.43 4.24 4.91
C GLU A 61 5.46 5.40 5.22
N LYS A 62 4.21 5.29 4.76
CA LYS A 62 3.16 6.28 5.05
C LYS A 62 2.85 6.39 6.53
N LEU A 63 2.83 5.27 7.26
CA LEU A 63 2.60 5.24 8.70
C LEU A 63 3.72 5.99 9.45
N TYR A 64 4.99 5.74 9.10
CA TYR A 64 6.13 6.41 9.71
C TYR A 64 6.17 7.91 9.36
N ALA A 65 5.87 8.28 8.11
CA ALA A 65 5.78 9.67 7.70
C ALA A 65 4.68 10.44 8.46
N ALA A 66 3.50 9.83 8.64
CA ALA A 66 2.41 10.41 9.42
C ALA A 66 2.80 10.61 10.89
N LYS A 67 3.50 9.65 11.50
CA LYS A 67 3.98 9.76 12.89
C LYS A 67 4.99 10.91 13.06
N ALA A 68 5.88 11.12 12.10
CA ALA A 68 6.85 12.21 12.13
C ALA A 68 6.15 13.59 12.15
N TYR A 69 5.09 13.77 11.35
CA TYR A 69 4.29 14.99 11.34
C TYR A 69 3.63 15.27 12.70
N VAL A 70 3.02 14.25 13.31
CA VAL A 70 2.36 14.39 14.62
C VAL A 70 3.36 14.71 15.74
N THR A 71 4.54 14.09 15.71
CA THR A 71 5.59 14.35 16.70
C THR A 71 6.10 15.79 16.60
N SER A 72 6.27 16.31 15.37
CA SER A 72 6.69 17.70 15.16
C SER A 72 5.61 18.72 15.55
N ALA A 73 4.33 18.42 15.32
CA ALA A 73 3.23 19.31 15.71
C ALA A 73 2.98 19.33 17.22
N SER A 74 3.27 18.23 17.93
CA SER A 74 3.06 18.11 19.38
C SER A 74 4.15 18.82 20.21
N ILE A 75 5.35 19.03 19.66
CA ILE A 75 6.44 19.75 20.34
C ILE A 75 6.20 21.28 20.36
N SER A 76 5.40 21.81 19.42
CA SER A 76 5.11 23.25 19.33
C SER A 76 4.09 23.78 20.36
N GLN A 77 3.55 22.92 21.24
CA GLN A 77 2.52 23.31 22.22
C GLN A 77 2.95 23.23 23.70
N ILE A 78 4.22 23.04 24.04
CA ILE A 78 4.64 23.18 25.45
C ILE A 78 4.78 24.68 25.77
N PRO A 79 3.88 25.32 26.55
CA PRO A 79 4.13 26.65 27.05
C PRO A 79 5.13 26.50 28.20
N ILE A 80 6.29 27.13 28.07
CA ILE A 80 7.21 27.32 29.18
C ILE A 80 6.47 28.14 30.25
N SER A 81 6.05 27.49 31.33
CA SER A 81 5.61 28.20 32.53
C SER A 81 6.04 27.45 33.77
N HIS A 82 7.24 27.75 34.25
CA HIS A 82 7.51 27.75 35.67
C HIS A 82 8.04 29.13 36.05
N LYS A 83 7.16 29.88 36.71
CA LYS A 83 7.40 31.20 37.29
C LYS A 83 8.57 31.14 38.26
N THR A 84 9.48 32.11 38.12
CA THR A 84 10.35 32.60 39.19
C THR A 84 9.46 33.00 40.38
N LYS A 85 9.71 32.43 41.57
CA LYS A 85 9.34 33.08 42.82
C LYS A 85 10.54 33.00 43.77
N ALA A 86 11.21 34.13 43.88
CA ALA A 86 12.01 34.49 45.03
C ALA A 86 11.05 34.75 46.20
N GLU A 87 11.33 34.13 47.34
CA GLU A 87 11.14 34.59 48.74
C GLU A 87 11.27 33.39 49.68
#